data_AF-A0AAW3ARF6-F1
#
_entry.id   AF-A0AAW3ARF6-F1
#
_cell.length_a   1.000
_cell.length_b   1.000
_cell.length_c   1.000
_cell.angle_alpha   90.00
_cell.angle_beta   90.00
_cell.angle_gamma   90.00
#
_symmetry.space_group_name_H-M   'P 1'
#
loop_
_entity.id
_entity.type
_entity.pdbx_description
1 polymer ?
#
loop_
_entity_poly.entity_id
_entity_poly.type
_entity_poly.pdbx_seq_one_letter_code
_entity_poly.pdbx_strand_id
1 'polypeptide(L)'
;MLQRPDHTLLQDPSYPKDTKQKLTENGPAQAAKELFPADAAVIDPQLSEAVSLGTTILAVSYKGGVVLAADSRTSSGTYVVNRASNKLTKLTKKIYCCRSGSAADTQALAERVSNYLGSYQTDVGAEVNVATAANLFHKMCYVNRWNISAGIIVAGYDPINGGSVYSIPSGGTCVKLDYALGGSGSIFLYSFFDANYKPDMSKSECVAFCQRAVAHAYSRDGSSGGLIRTITLDAGEPEHQTIPWNTAPYCMEKDPKYQQQAVLHQSLSSSAKVTGNRMSSIS
;
A
#
# COMPACT_ATOMS: atom_id res chain seq x y z
N MET A 1 -6.33 5.32 -47.23
CA MET A 1 -6.36 4.32 -46.14
C MET A 1 -4.92 4.09 -45.71
N LEU A 2 -4.58 4.40 -44.46
CA LEU A 2 -3.23 4.20 -43.92
C LEU A 2 -2.87 2.71 -43.96
N GLN A 3 -1.74 2.38 -44.60
CA GLN A 3 -1.17 1.03 -44.53
C GLN A 3 -0.68 0.78 -43.11
N ARG A 4 -1.06 -0.38 -42.55
CA ARG A 4 -0.91 -0.72 -41.14
C ARG A 4 0.45 -1.40 -40.89
N PRO A 5 1.15 -1.11 -39.79
CA PRO A 5 2.46 -1.72 -39.50
C PRO A 5 2.35 -3.20 -39.13
N ASP A 6 3.33 -3.99 -39.57
CA ASP A 6 3.42 -5.42 -39.27
C ASP A 6 3.78 -5.69 -37.80
N HIS A 7 3.37 -6.86 -37.30
CA HIS A 7 3.61 -7.37 -35.93
C HIS A 7 2.85 -6.68 -34.80
N THR A 8 1.71 -6.04 -35.09
CA THR A 8 0.79 -5.54 -34.06
C THR A 8 -0.25 -6.60 -33.69
N LEU A 9 -0.82 -6.52 -32.47
CA LEU A 9 -1.90 -7.39 -31.95
C LEU A 9 -3.11 -7.54 -32.91
N LEU A 10 -3.25 -6.61 -33.85
CA LEU A 10 -4.32 -6.56 -34.86
C LEU A 10 -4.12 -7.53 -36.04
N GLN A 11 -2.94 -8.17 -36.15
CA GLN A 11 -2.64 -9.22 -37.14
C GLN A 11 -2.74 -10.64 -36.54
N ASP A 12 -3.03 -10.77 -35.24
CA ASP A 12 -3.21 -12.06 -34.58
C ASP A 12 -4.42 -12.82 -35.17
N PRO A 13 -4.31 -14.12 -35.48
CA PRO A 13 -5.43 -14.92 -36.01
C PRO A 13 -6.67 -14.95 -35.10
N SER A 14 -6.48 -14.76 -33.79
CA SER A 14 -7.55 -14.68 -32.79
C SER A 14 -8.25 -13.32 -32.75
N TYR A 15 -7.66 -12.29 -33.39
CA TYR A 15 -8.26 -10.96 -33.46
C TYR A 15 -9.41 -10.97 -34.48
N PRO A 16 -10.64 -10.54 -34.11
CA PRO A 16 -11.79 -10.61 -34.99
C PRO A 16 -11.59 -9.68 -36.20
N LYS A 17 -11.43 -10.29 -37.39
CA LYS A 17 -11.10 -9.60 -38.65
C LYS A 17 -12.26 -8.82 -39.26
N ASP A 18 -13.49 -9.14 -38.87
CA ASP A 18 -14.73 -8.59 -39.44
C ASP A 18 -15.50 -7.65 -38.49
N THR A 19 -14.82 -7.02 -37.54
CA THR A 19 -15.45 -6.00 -36.68
C THR A 19 -15.67 -4.70 -37.46
N LYS A 20 -16.64 -4.69 -38.37
CA LYS A 20 -17.15 -3.47 -39.01
C LYS A 20 -18.18 -2.83 -38.10
N GLN A 21 -17.73 -2.25 -36.99
CA GLN A 21 -18.59 -1.31 -36.26
C GLN A 21 -18.63 0.00 -37.06
N LYS A 22 -19.82 0.39 -37.53
CA LYS A 22 -20.03 1.75 -38.01
C LYS A 22 -19.66 2.68 -36.86
N LEU A 23 -18.68 3.55 -37.08
CA LEU A 23 -18.43 4.68 -36.19
C LEU A 23 -19.75 5.45 -36.13
N THR A 24 -20.37 5.51 -34.97
CA THR A 24 -21.43 6.47 -34.73
C THR A 24 -20.83 7.86 -34.89
N GLU A 25 -21.67 8.82 -35.20
CA GLU A 25 -21.33 10.24 -35.41
C GLU A 25 -20.50 10.84 -34.26
N ASN A 26 -20.49 10.21 -33.08
CA ASN A 26 -19.81 10.63 -31.86
C ASN A 26 -18.59 9.77 -31.45
N GLY A 27 -18.14 8.82 -32.27
CA GLY A 27 -16.88 8.09 -32.08
C GLY A 27 -16.90 6.94 -31.03
N PRO A 28 -15.77 6.22 -30.88
CA PRO A 28 -15.70 4.94 -30.15
C PRO A 28 -15.86 5.05 -28.62
N ALA A 29 -15.80 6.26 -28.06
CA ALA A 29 -15.85 6.46 -26.61
C ALA A 29 -17.24 6.19 -26.00
N GLN A 30 -18.33 6.35 -26.76
CA GLN A 30 -19.68 6.15 -26.25
C GLN A 30 -20.06 4.66 -26.16
N ALA A 31 -19.60 3.85 -27.12
CA ALA A 31 -19.82 2.40 -27.11
C ALA A 31 -19.14 1.71 -25.92
N ALA A 32 -18.06 2.29 -25.35
CA ALA A 32 -17.43 1.75 -24.14
C ALA A 32 -18.41 1.73 -22.95
N LYS A 33 -19.34 2.69 -22.86
CA LYS A 33 -20.32 2.75 -21.77
C LYS A 33 -21.41 1.68 -21.90
N GLU A 34 -21.72 1.27 -23.13
CA GLU A 34 -22.69 0.21 -23.45
C GLU A 34 -22.06 -1.19 -23.45
N LEU A 35 -20.78 -1.29 -23.83
CA LEU A 35 -20.00 -2.54 -23.83
C LEU A 35 -19.45 -2.89 -22.44
N PHE A 36 -19.23 -1.89 -21.59
CA PHE A 36 -18.84 -2.04 -20.18
C PHE A 36 -19.93 -1.43 -19.29
N PRO A 37 -21.13 -2.02 -19.24
CA PRO A 37 -22.13 -1.60 -18.26
C PRO A 37 -21.52 -1.80 -16.87
N ALA A 38 -21.54 -0.73 -16.07
CA ALA A 38 -21.06 -0.81 -14.70
C ALA A 38 -21.92 -1.83 -13.93
N ASP A 39 -21.28 -2.74 -13.21
CA ASP A 39 -21.96 -3.77 -12.42
C ASP A 39 -22.93 -3.13 -11.41
N ALA A 40 -23.97 -3.83 -10.99
CA ALA A 40 -25.01 -3.26 -10.12
C ALA A 40 -24.44 -2.70 -8.79
N ALA A 41 -23.30 -3.21 -8.34
CA ALA A 41 -22.54 -2.70 -7.20
C ALA A 41 -22.00 -1.26 -7.37
N VAL A 42 -21.89 -0.77 -8.61
CA VAL A 42 -21.47 0.60 -8.94
C VAL A 42 -22.66 1.58 -8.93
N ILE A 43 -23.90 1.07 -8.92
CA ILE A 43 -25.13 1.86 -9.11
C ILE A 43 -25.70 2.41 -7.80
N ASP A 44 -25.42 1.78 -6.66
CA ASP A 44 -25.89 2.25 -5.35
C ASP A 44 -24.75 2.95 -4.59
N PRO A 45 -24.80 4.29 -4.36
CA PRO A 45 -23.79 5.04 -3.63
C PRO A 45 -23.48 4.48 -2.22
N GLN A 46 -24.46 3.90 -1.53
CA GLN A 46 -24.30 3.34 -0.18
C GLN A 46 -23.71 1.91 -0.17
N LEU A 47 -23.83 1.17 -1.29
CA LEU A 47 -23.15 -0.12 -1.52
C LEU A 47 -21.85 0.02 -2.33
N SER A 48 -21.65 1.14 -3.05
CA SER A 48 -20.54 1.39 -3.98
C SER A 48 -19.34 2.09 -3.36
N GLU A 49 -19.48 2.66 -2.16
CA GLU A 49 -18.32 3.08 -1.39
C GLU A 49 -17.63 1.82 -0.87
N ALA A 50 -16.70 1.29 -1.67
CA ALA A 50 -15.70 0.37 -1.19
C ALA A 50 -15.14 0.95 0.11
N VAL A 51 -15.43 0.29 1.23
CA VAL A 51 -15.02 0.76 2.55
C VAL A 51 -13.52 1.04 2.48
N SER A 52 -13.15 2.32 2.51
CA SER A 52 -11.76 2.72 2.36
C SER A 52 -11.00 2.30 3.61
N LEU A 53 -10.39 1.12 3.55
CA LEU A 53 -9.57 0.58 4.62
C LEU A 53 -8.20 1.26 4.54
N GLY A 54 -8.09 2.39 5.21
CA GLY A 54 -6.84 3.12 5.34
C GLY A 54 -5.68 2.27 5.79
N THR A 55 -4.53 2.46 5.15
CA THR A 55 -3.35 1.66 5.42
C THR A 55 -2.10 2.40 5.03
N THR A 56 -1.06 2.27 5.86
CA THR A 56 0.31 2.60 5.49
C THR A 56 1.13 1.33 5.58
N ILE A 57 1.61 0.87 4.43
CA ILE A 57 2.55 -0.25 4.34
C ILE A 57 3.77 0.16 3.52
N LEU A 58 4.92 -0.36 3.91
CA LEU A 58 6.16 -0.17 3.16
C LEU A 58 7.11 -1.35 3.35
N ALA A 59 8.05 -1.49 2.43
CA ALA A 59 9.20 -2.37 2.57
C ALA A 59 10.44 -1.71 2.00
N VAL A 60 11.59 -1.92 2.64
CA VAL A 60 12.88 -1.33 2.26
C VAL A 60 13.94 -2.43 2.29
N SER A 61 14.75 -2.52 1.24
CA SER A 61 15.91 -3.40 1.20
C SER A 61 17.13 -2.77 1.87
N TYR A 62 17.96 -3.62 2.47
CA TYR A 62 19.28 -3.27 3.00
C TYR A 62 20.29 -4.36 2.63
N LYS A 63 21.57 -4.08 2.87
CA LYS A 63 22.63 -5.07 2.63
C LYS A 63 22.43 -6.30 3.53
N GLY A 64 21.90 -7.37 2.95
CA GLY A 64 21.66 -8.65 3.62
C GLY A 64 20.20 -9.01 3.83
N GLY A 65 19.24 -8.12 3.56
CA GLY A 65 17.83 -8.43 3.82
C GLY A 65 16.85 -7.31 3.48
N VAL A 66 15.67 -7.39 4.08
CA VAL A 66 14.59 -6.41 3.94
C VAL A 66 13.94 -6.10 5.29
N VAL A 67 13.39 -4.90 5.41
CA VAL A 67 12.51 -4.51 6.52
C VAL A 67 11.13 -4.23 5.95
N LEU A 68 10.10 -4.91 6.48
CA LEU A 68 8.71 -4.55 6.20
C LEU A 68 8.17 -3.74 7.39
N ALA A 69 7.33 -2.77 7.11
CA ALA A 69 6.66 -1.98 8.14
C ALA A 69 5.20 -1.69 7.77
N ALA A 70 4.34 -1.64 8.78
CA ALA A 70 2.94 -1.33 8.62
C ALA A 70 2.35 -0.60 9.84
N ASP A 71 1.32 0.20 9.60
CA ASP A 71 0.40 0.63 10.65
C ASP A 71 -0.52 -0.54 11.10
N SER A 72 -1.36 -0.31 12.13
CA SER A 72 -2.22 -1.35 12.69
C SER A 72 -3.71 -1.02 12.69
N ARG A 73 -4.14 0.04 12.02
CA ARG A 73 -5.55 0.44 11.96
C ARG A 73 -6.30 -0.27 10.84
N THR A 74 -7.51 -0.73 11.11
CA THR A 74 -8.51 -1.09 10.11
C THR A 74 -9.76 -0.27 10.41
N SER A 75 -10.15 0.58 9.48
CA SER A 75 -11.28 1.51 9.62
C SER A 75 -12.44 1.11 8.73
N SER A 76 -13.68 1.14 9.22
CA SER A 76 -14.86 1.13 8.36
C SER A 76 -15.28 2.58 8.10
N GLY A 77 -14.81 3.12 6.98
CA GLY A 77 -14.92 4.56 6.70
C GLY A 77 -14.20 5.38 7.77
N THR A 78 -14.96 6.10 8.59
CA THR A 78 -14.45 6.98 9.65
C THR A 78 -14.29 6.29 11.02
N TYR A 79 -14.85 5.09 11.20
CA TYR A 79 -14.80 4.37 12.47
C TYR A 79 -13.66 3.35 12.51
N VAL A 80 -12.86 3.35 13.58
CA VAL A 80 -11.78 2.37 13.76
C VAL A 80 -12.35 1.05 14.28
N VAL A 81 -12.52 0.07 13.37
CA VAL A 81 -13.00 -1.28 13.69
C VAL A 81 -11.94 -2.06 14.48
N ASN A 82 -10.67 -1.98 14.06
CA ASN A 82 -9.57 -2.62 14.76
C ASN A 82 -8.37 -1.67 14.86
N ARG A 83 -7.86 -1.47 16.07
CA ARG A 83 -6.70 -0.60 16.34
C ARG A 83 -5.35 -1.33 16.33
N ALA A 84 -5.34 -2.67 16.29
CA ALA A 84 -4.15 -3.50 16.49
C ALA A 84 -3.99 -4.60 15.42
N SER A 85 -4.54 -4.40 14.23
CA SER A 85 -4.40 -5.33 13.11
C SER A 85 -2.92 -5.62 12.80
N ASN A 86 -2.64 -6.83 12.31
CA ASN A 86 -1.34 -7.19 11.78
C ASN A 86 -1.43 -7.30 10.24
N LYS A 87 -0.88 -6.30 9.56
CA LYS A 87 -0.86 -6.21 8.09
C LYS A 87 0.37 -6.88 7.47
N LEU A 88 1.29 -7.38 8.31
CA LEU A 88 2.45 -8.17 7.91
C LEU A 88 2.09 -9.65 8.01
N THR A 89 1.77 -10.28 6.89
CA THR A 89 1.34 -11.67 6.83
C THR A 89 2.46 -12.57 6.37
N LYS A 90 2.72 -13.63 7.15
CA LYS A 90 3.71 -14.65 6.84
C LYS A 90 3.24 -15.50 5.66
N LEU A 91 4.14 -15.72 4.69
CA LEU A 91 3.91 -16.63 3.57
C LEU A 91 4.78 -17.88 3.71
N THR A 92 6.07 -17.69 4.00
CA THR A 92 7.02 -18.76 4.35
C THR A 92 7.84 -18.31 5.55
N LYS A 93 8.89 -19.04 5.95
CA LYS A 93 9.74 -18.63 7.06
C LYS A 93 10.36 -17.24 6.85
N LYS A 94 10.83 -16.93 5.64
CA LYS A 94 11.58 -15.72 5.30
C LYS A 94 10.93 -14.82 4.25
N ILE A 95 9.66 -15.07 3.94
CA ILE A 95 8.89 -14.26 2.98
C ILE A 95 7.58 -13.83 3.64
N TYR A 96 7.34 -12.52 3.65
CA TYR A 96 6.13 -11.92 4.15
C TYR A 96 5.49 -11.05 3.06
N CYS A 97 4.22 -10.74 3.23
CA CYS A 97 3.58 -9.67 2.48
C CYS A 97 2.98 -8.61 3.41
N CYS A 98 3.04 -7.36 2.96
CA CYS A 98 2.21 -6.29 3.49
C CYS A 98 0.89 -6.26 2.72
N ARG A 99 -0.21 -6.05 3.45
CA ARG A 99 -1.57 -6.03 2.89
C ARG A 99 -2.21 -4.66 3.01
N SER A 100 -2.72 -4.13 1.91
CA SER A 100 -3.53 -2.91 1.84
C SER A 100 -4.74 -3.09 0.92
N GLY A 101 -5.79 -2.29 1.12
CA GLY A 101 -7.09 -2.50 0.49
C GLY A 101 -8.00 -3.36 1.36
N SER A 102 -8.94 -4.07 0.74
CA SER A 102 -9.91 -4.94 1.39
C SER A 102 -9.23 -5.97 2.30
N ALA A 103 -9.60 -5.98 3.58
CA ALA A 103 -9.02 -6.89 4.55
C ALA A 103 -9.37 -8.35 4.20
N ALA A 104 -10.60 -8.60 3.76
CA ALA A 104 -11.07 -9.92 3.37
C ALA A 104 -10.31 -10.45 2.14
N ASP A 105 -10.23 -9.64 1.07
CA ASP A 105 -9.57 -10.06 -0.18
C ASP A 105 -8.09 -10.37 0.07
N THR A 106 -7.40 -9.46 0.75
CA THR A 106 -5.96 -9.61 0.99
C THR A 106 -5.64 -10.76 1.96
N GLN A 107 -6.51 -11.05 2.93
CA GLN A 107 -6.37 -12.23 3.81
C GLN A 107 -6.54 -13.52 3.02
N ALA A 108 -7.62 -13.63 2.24
CA ALA A 108 -7.88 -14.81 1.42
C ALA A 108 -6.75 -15.08 0.40
N LEU A 109 -6.24 -14.02 -0.25
CA LEU A 109 -5.09 -14.12 -1.16
C LEU A 109 -3.84 -14.58 -0.42
N ALA A 110 -3.52 -13.98 0.73
CA ALA A 110 -2.31 -14.33 1.46
C ALA A 110 -2.32 -15.77 1.98
N GLU A 111 -3.45 -16.25 2.49
CA GLU A 111 -3.61 -17.65 2.90
C GLU A 111 -3.50 -18.60 1.71
N ARG A 112 -4.14 -18.27 0.58
CA ARG A 112 -4.08 -19.09 -0.64
C ARG A 112 -2.65 -19.19 -1.19
N VAL A 113 -1.93 -18.07 -1.25
CA VAL A 113 -0.52 -18.05 -1.69
C VAL A 113 0.37 -18.79 -0.69
N SER A 114 0.20 -18.56 0.62
CA SER A 114 0.94 -19.26 1.67
C SER A 114 0.80 -20.78 1.54
N ASN A 115 -0.43 -21.27 1.32
CA ASN A 115 -0.69 -22.69 1.11
C ASN A 115 0.02 -23.25 -0.13
N TYR A 116 -0.05 -22.55 -1.27
CA TYR A 116 0.67 -22.99 -2.47
C TYR A 116 2.18 -22.98 -2.29
N LEU A 117 2.71 -21.99 -1.58
CA LEU A 117 4.15 -21.92 -1.28
C LEU A 117 4.58 -23.03 -0.33
N GLY A 118 3.74 -23.40 0.64
CA GLY A 118 3.98 -24.53 1.52
C GLY A 118 4.06 -25.85 0.75
N SER A 119 3.08 -26.14 -0.11
CA SER A 119 3.11 -27.33 -0.99
C SER A 119 4.34 -27.31 -1.90
N TYR A 120 4.61 -26.18 -2.56
CA TYR A 120 5.77 -26.04 -3.44
C TYR A 120 7.10 -26.28 -2.70
N GLN A 121 7.24 -25.74 -1.49
CA GLN A 121 8.43 -25.92 -0.66
C GLN A 121 8.63 -27.40 -0.27
N THR A 122 7.55 -28.10 0.09
CA THR A 122 7.60 -29.52 0.43
C THR A 122 7.95 -30.38 -0.78
N ASP A 123 7.35 -30.12 -1.93
CA ASP A 123 7.55 -30.93 -3.15
C ASP A 123 8.96 -30.74 -3.73
N VAL A 124 9.48 -29.52 -3.73
CA VAL A 124 10.83 -29.21 -4.26
C VAL A 124 11.92 -29.57 -3.26
N GLY A 125 11.62 -29.57 -1.95
CA GLY A 125 12.60 -29.84 -0.90
C GLY A 125 13.66 -28.75 -0.72
N ALA A 126 13.39 -27.52 -1.17
CA ALA A 126 14.30 -26.38 -1.08
C ALA A 126 13.57 -25.10 -0.65
N GLU A 127 14.32 -24.09 -0.18
CA GLU A 127 13.75 -22.80 0.18
C GLU A 127 13.13 -22.09 -1.04
N VAL A 128 12.01 -21.41 -0.81
CA VAL A 128 11.27 -20.69 -1.86
C VAL A 128 11.95 -19.35 -2.15
N ASN A 129 12.12 -19.02 -3.43
CA ASN A 129 12.57 -17.69 -3.87
C ASN A 129 11.48 -16.62 -3.69
N VAL A 130 11.86 -15.39 -3.33
CA VAL A 130 10.90 -14.28 -3.18
C VAL A 130 10.17 -14.00 -4.50
N ALA A 131 10.85 -14.15 -5.63
CA ALA A 131 10.27 -14.00 -6.96
C ALA A 131 9.10 -14.97 -7.23
N THR A 132 9.19 -16.22 -6.73
CA THR A 132 8.11 -17.21 -6.86
C THR A 132 6.86 -16.75 -6.11
N ALA A 133 7.03 -16.26 -4.88
CA ALA A 133 5.94 -15.72 -4.08
C ALA A 133 5.30 -14.48 -4.74
N ALA A 134 6.12 -13.55 -5.24
CA ALA A 134 5.64 -12.35 -5.93
C ALA A 134 4.87 -12.71 -7.21
N ASN A 135 5.32 -13.71 -7.98
CA ASN A 135 4.64 -14.14 -9.20
C ASN A 135 3.29 -14.82 -8.93
N LEU A 136 3.17 -15.58 -7.83
CA LEU A 136 1.87 -16.14 -7.40
C LEU A 136 0.87 -15.05 -7.04
N PHE A 137 1.31 -14.04 -6.26
CA PHE A 137 0.46 -12.88 -5.97
C PHE A 137 0.08 -12.12 -7.24
N HIS A 138 1.05 -11.83 -8.12
CA HIS A 138 0.81 -11.18 -9.41
C HIS A 138 -0.29 -11.87 -10.19
N LYS A 139 -0.19 -13.20 -10.37
CA LYS A 139 -1.17 -14.00 -11.10
C LYS A 139 -2.56 -13.89 -10.48
N MET A 140 -2.68 -14.07 -9.16
CA MET A 140 -3.98 -14.01 -8.49
C MET A 140 -4.58 -12.61 -8.49
N CYS A 141 -3.76 -11.58 -8.27
CA CYS A 141 -4.22 -10.19 -8.26
C CYS A 141 -4.67 -9.77 -9.66
N TYR A 142 -3.91 -10.11 -10.70
CA TYR A 142 -4.23 -9.73 -12.08
C TYR A 142 -5.50 -10.42 -12.61
N VAL A 143 -5.67 -11.72 -12.32
CA VAL A 143 -6.86 -12.48 -12.73
C VAL A 143 -8.12 -11.95 -12.04
N ASN A 144 -8.02 -11.56 -10.77
CA ASN A 144 -9.17 -11.10 -9.99
C ASN A 144 -9.30 -9.58 -9.90
N ARG A 145 -8.52 -8.80 -10.65
CA ARG A 145 -8.37 -7.33 -10.49
C ARG A 145 -9.66 -6.50 -10.49
N TRP A 146 -10.74 -7.04 -11.06
CA TRP A 146 -12.06 -6.41 -11.08
C TRP A 146 -12.95 -6.76 -9.89
N ASN A 147 -12.62 -7.86 -9.18
CA ASN A 147 -13.41 -8.42 -8.09
C ASN A 147 -12.82 -8.14 -6.71
N ILE A 148 -11.55 -7.73 -6.65
CA ILE A 148 -10.82 -7.50 -5.40
C ILE A 148 -10.30 -6.08 -5.33
N SER A 149 -10.14 -5.57 -4.11
CA SER A 149 -9.35 -4.38 -3.82
C SER A 149 -8.11 -4.78 -3.03
N ALA A 150 -6.98 -4.99 -3.72
CA ALA A 150 -5.76 -5.50 -3.10
C ALA A 150 -4.50 -4.77 -3.61
N GLY A 151 -3.83 -4.07 -2.70
CA GLY A 151 -2.45 -3.62 -2.89
C GLY A 151 -1.53 -4.44 -2.00
N ILE A 152 -0.61 -5.20 -2.61
CA ILE A 152 0.29 -6.11 -1.91
C ILE A 152 1.74 -5.66 -2.11
N ILE A 153 2.52 -5.71 -1.04
CA ILE A 153 3.99 -5.66 -1.14
C ILE A 153 4.51 -7.02 -0.69
N VAL A 154 5.19 -7.75 -1.56
CA VAL A 154 5.86 -9.00 -1.20
C VAL A 154 7.32 -8.67 -0.94
N ALA A 155 7.82 -9.00 0.24
CA ALA A 155 9.23 -8.83 0.55
C ALA A 155 9.74 -9.99 1.39
N GLY A 156 10.98 -10.36 1.14
CA GLY A 156 11.62 -11.45 1.85
C GLY A 156 13.09 -11.59 1.55
N TYR A 157 13.64 -12.68 2.04
CA TYR A 157 15.01 -13.09 1.81
C TYR A 157 15.02 -14.50 1.21
N ASP A 158 15.81 -14.69 0.16
CA ASP A 158 16.20 -16.02 -0.32
C ASP A 158 17.72 -16.11 -0.51
N PRO A 159 18.34 -17.31 -0.39
CA PRO A 159 19.79 -17.45 -0.50
C PRO A 159 20.39 -17.07 -1.87
N ILE A 160 19.57 -17.03 -2.93
CA ILE A 160 20.02 -16.79 -4.30
C ILE A 160 20.13 -15.28 -4.57
N ASN A 161 19.08 -14.53 -4.26
CA ASN A 161 18.95 -13.11 -4.58
C ASN A 161 19.12 -12.19 -3.37
N GLY A 162 19.22 -12.75 -2.16
CA GLY A 162 19.24 -12.00 -0.91
C GLY A 162 17.88 -11.34 -0.64
N GLY A 163 17.92 -10.12 -0.11
CA GLY A 163 16.73 -9.32 0.15
C GLY A 163 16.07 -8.85 -1.15
N SER A 164 14.77 -9.10 -1.31
CA SER A 164 14.00 -8.64 -2.47
C SER A 164 12.66 -8.03 -2.07
N VAL A 165 12.28 -6.94 -2.73
CA VAL A 165 10.99 -6.25 -2.55
C VAL A 165 10.26 -6.17 -3.88
N TYR A 166 8.98 -6.54 -3.88
CA TYR A 166 8.08 -6.47 -5.03
C TYR A 166 6.81 -5.71 -4.66
N SER A 167 6.47 -4.70 -5.46
CA SER A 167 5.20 -4.00 -5.37
C SER A 167 4.20 -4.57 -6.37
N ILE A 168 3.01 -4.93 -5.86
CA ILE A 168 1.89 -5.46 -6.63
C ILE A 168 0.66 -4.58 -6.32
N PRO A 169 0.50 -3.44 -7.01
CA PRO A 169 -0.63 -2.54 -6.82
C PRO A 169 -1.93 -3.16 -7.37
N SER A 170 -3.06 -2.49 -7.16
CA SER A 170 -4.40 -3.00 -7.48
C SER A 170 -4.61 -3.44 -8.94
N GLY A 171 -3.86 -2.88 -9.89
CA GLY A 171 -3.89 -3.33 -11.30
C GLY A 171 -3.27 -4.71 -11.53
N GLY A 172 -2.61 -5.28 -10.52
CA GLY A 172 -1.96 -6.58 -10.58
C GLY A 172 -0.60 -6.57 -11.29
N THR A 173 0.01 -5.43 -11.61
CA THR A 173 1.40 -5.38 -12.11
C THR A 173 2.37 -5.89 -11.05
N CYS A 174 3.57 -6.33 -11.43
CA CYS A 174 4.60 -6.77 -10.48
C CYS A 174 5.92 -6.07 -10.78
N VAL A 175 6.41 -5.27 -9.84
CA VAL A 175 7.62 -4.46 -10.03
C VAL A 175 8.60 -4.74 -8.89
N LYS A 176 9.82 -5.19 -9.23
CA LYS A 176 10.92 -5.33 -8.29
C LYS A 176 11.53 -3.96 -8.00
N LEU A 177 11.71 -3.63 -6.73
CA LEU A 177 12.16 -2.30 -6.29
C LEU A 177 13.16 -2.42 -5.12
N ASP A 178 13.89 -1.34 -4.85
CA ASP A 178 14.73 -1.21 -3.65
C ASP A 178 13.88 -0.93 -2.41
N TYR A 179 12.79 -0.18 -2.59
CA TYR A 179 11.74 0.02 -1.61
C TYR A 179 10.36 0.11 -2.28
N ALA A 180 9.32 -0.21 -1.54
CA ALA A 180 7.94 -0.12 -1.99
C ALA A 180 7.07 0.57 -0.94
N LEU A 181 6.08 1.33 -1.41
CA LEU A 181 5.09 2.04 -0.61
C LEU A 181 3.70 1.61 -1.06
N GLY A 182 2.75 1.47 -0.13
CA GLY A 182 1.39 1.06 -0.44
C GLY A 182 0.36 1.50 0.60
N GLY A 183 -0.91 1.43 0.20
CA GLY A 183 -2.06 1.91 0.97
C GLY A 183 -2.26 3.44 0.90
N SER A 184 -3.32 3.93 1.54
CA SER A 184 -3.69 5.36 1.56
C SER A 184 -2.56 6.27 2.06
N GLY A 185 -1.81 5.85 3.08
CA GLY A 185 -0.76 6.68 3.68
C GLY A 185 0.52 6.75 2.84
N SER A 186 0.65 5.94 1.78
CA SER A 186 1.82 5.94 0.90
C SER A 186 2.05 7.27 0.21
N ILE A 187 0.99 8.02 -0.09
CA ILE A 187 1.08 9.31 -0.81
C ILE A 187 1.93 10.34 -0.05
N PHE A 188 1.90 10.29 1.28
CA PHE A 188 2.69 11.18 2.14
C PHE A 188 4.16 10.78 2.21
N LEU A 189 4.48 9.54 1.81
CA LEU A 189 5.81 8.96 1.93
C LEU A 189 6.68 9.16 0.70
N TYR A 190 6.12 9.37 -0.50
CA TYR A 190 6.95 9.60 -1.69
C TYR A 190 7.93 10.77 -1.47
N SER A 191 7.43 11.95 -1.09
CA SER A 191 8.30 13.11 -0.81
C SER A 191 9.19 12.92 0.41
N PHE A 192 8.76 12.15 1.41
CA PHE A 192 9.57 11.83 2.58
C PHE A 192 10.75 10.93 2.20
N PHE A 193 10.53 9.93 1.35
CA PHE A 193 11.58 9.06 0.84
C PHE A 193 12.53 9.86 -0.06
N ASP A 194 12.02 10.66 -1.00
CA ASP A 194 12.86 11.48 -1.87
C ASP A 194 13.83 12.39 -1.10
N ALA A 195 13.40 12.92 0.05
CA ALA A 195 14.20 13.83 0.86
C ALA A 195 15.09 13.13 1.92
N ASN A 196 14.66 11.99 2.46
CA ASN A 196 15.25 11.42 3.67
C ASN A 196 15.76 9.98 3.53
N TYR A 197 15.34 9.25 2.50
CA TYR A 197 15.87 7.92 2.23
C TYR A 197 17.30 8.02 1.71
N LYS A 198 18.13 7.07 2.12
CA LYS A 198 19.47 6.85 1.61
C LYS A 198 19.61 5.36 1.31
N PRO A 199 20.12 4.98 0.13
CA PRO A 199 20.48 3.59 -0.11
C PRO A 199 21.59 3.16 0.86
N ASP A 200 21.78 1.85 0.99
CA ASP A 200 22.84 1.22 1.79
C ASP A 200 22.81 1.50 3.32
N MET A 201 21.64 1.80 3.86
CA MET A 201 21.43 1.82 5.31
C MET A 201 21.71 0.43 5.93
N SER A 202 22.21 0.44 7.17
CA SER A 202 22.31 -0.77 7.99
C SER A 202 20.93 -1.28 8.42
N LYS A 203 20.85 -2.53 8.89
CA LYS A 203 19.61 -3.14 9.41
C LYS A 203 18.90 -2.25 10.46
N SER A 204 19.65 -1.74 11.44
CA SER A 204 19.09 -0.90 12.51
C SER A 204 18.62 0.46 12.00
N GLU A 205 19.38 1.08 11.09
CA GLU A 205 18.98 2.34 10.45
C GLU A 205 17.72 2.16 9.60
N CYS A 206 17.60 1.06 8.84
CA CYS A 206 16.39 0.74 8.09
C CYS A 206 15.18 0.56 9.00
N VAL A 207 15.32 -0.17 10.12
CA VAL A 207 14.21 -0.34 11.07
C VAL A 207 13.76 1.00 11.63
N ALA A 208 14.70 1.83 12.11
CA ALA A 208 14.38 3.16 12.64
C ALA A 208 13.78 4.08 11.57
N PHE A 209 14.30 4.04 10.34
CA PHE A 209 13.80 4.81 9.20
C PHE A 209 12.38 4.40 8.83
N CYS A 210 12.11 3.09 8.71
CA CYS A 210 10.78 2.56 8.43
C CYS A 210 9.77 2.93 9.52
N GLN A 211 10.16 2.86 10.80
CA GLN A 211 9.30 3.29 11.90
C GLN A 211 8.99 4.79 11.83
N ARG A 212 10.01 5.62 11.56
CA ARG A 212 9.84 7.06 11.37
C ARG A 212 8.96 7.38 10.17
N ALA A 213 9.14 6.68 9.04
CA ALA A 213 8.32 6.83 7.85
C ALA A 213 6.85 6.54 8.14
N VAL A 214 6.53 5.35 8.69
CA VAL A 214 5.15 5.00 9.05
C VAL A 214 4.54 6.03 10.02
N ALA A 215 5.33 6.52 10.98
CA ALA A 215 4.89 7.57 11.91
C ALA A 215 4.54 8.89 11.21
N HIS A 216 5.35 9.35 10.25
CA HIS A 216 5.02 10.54 9.45
C HIS A 216 3.76 10.36 8.61
N ALA A 217 3.57 9.18 8.00
CA ALA A 217 2.38 8.88 7.21
C ALA A 217 1.10 8.90 8.05
N TYR A 218 0.99 8.08 9.11
CA TYR A 218 -0.26 8.04 9.88
C TYR A 218 -0.50 9.28 10.72
N SER A 219 0.51 10.13 10.94
CA SER A 219 0.31 11.43 11.56
C SER A 219 -0.51 12.37 10.66
N ARG A 220 -0.59 12.08 9.35
CA ARG A 220 -1.37 12.87 8.39
C ARG A 220 -2.58 12.11 7.84
N ASP A 221 -2.41 10.83 7.57
CA ASP A 221 -3.46 9.97 7.04
C ASP A 221 -4.43 9.54 8.14
N GLY A 222 -5.66 10.08 8.12
CA GLY A 222 -6.70 9.73 9.10
C GLY A 222 -7.12 8.26 9.06
N SER A 223 -6.95 7.61 7.91
CA SER A 223 -7.33 6.21 7.73
C SER A 223 -6.25 5.24 8.25
N SER A 224 -5.01 5.71 8.46
CA SER A 224 -3.91 4.94 9.07
C SER A 224 -3.76 5.25 10.57
N GLY A 225 -3.09 4.36 11.33
CA GLY A 225 -2.65 4.68 12.70
C GLY A 225 -2.49 3.50 13.64
N GLY A 226 -2.36 3.80 14.93
CA GLY A 226 -2.17 2.81 15.98
C GLY A 226 -0.69 2.45 16.18
N LEU A 227 -0.39 1.16 16.19
CA LEU A 227 0.94 0.60 16.38
C LEU A 227 1.73 0.65 15.07
N ILE A 228 3.05 0.71 15.19
CA ILE A 228 3.96 0.44 14.06
C ILE A 228 4.48 -0.97 14.24
N ARG A 229 4.18 -1.86 13.30
CA ARG A 229 4.75 -3.21 13.26
C ARG A 229 5.87 -3.22 12.25
N THR A 230 7.02 -3.76 12.65
CA THR A 230 8.15 -4.00 11.74
C THR A 230 8.63 -5.43 11.86
N ILE A 231 9.11 -5.97 10.75
CA ILE A 231 9.79 -7.27 10.70
C ILE A 231 11.03 -7.14 9.82
N THR A 232 12.14 -7.70 10.29
CA THR A 232 13.36 -7.85 9.48
C THR A 232 13.49 -9.27 8.97
N LEU A 233 13.85 -9.41 7.70
CA LEU A 233 14.02 -10.69 7.02
C LEU A 233 15.39 -10.72 6.35
N ASP A 234 16.28 -11.56 6.88
CA ASP A 234 17.64 -11.76 6.41
C ASP A 234 18.05 -13.23 6.53
N ALA A 235 19.36 -13.51 6.52
CA ALA A 235 19.88 -14.86 6.71
C ALA A 235 19.53 -15.47 8.08
N GLY A 236 19.29 -14.64 9.11
CA GLY A 236 18.95 -15.07 10.47
C GLY A 236 17.47 -15.43 10.65
N GLU A 237 17.05 -15.50 11.92
CA GLU A 237 15.64 -15.65 12.28
C GLU A 237 14.89 -14.31 12.12
N PRO A 238 13.63 -14.32 11.66
CA PRO A 238 12.84 -13.09 11.55
C PRO A 238 12.68 -12.35 12.89
N GLU A 239 13.11 -11.09 12.95
CA GLU A 239 12.96 -10.25 14.13
C GLU A 239 11.74 -9.35 13.99
N HIS A 240 10.77 -9.51 14.90
CA HIS A 240 9.56 -8.68 14.96
C HIS A 240 9.68 -7.62 16.04
N GLN A 241 9.28 -6.39 15.72
CA GLN A 241 9.15 -5.32 16.70
C GLN A 241 7.80 -4.61 16.52
N THR A 242 7.20 -4.20 17.63
CA THR A 242 5.95 -3.43 17.64
C THR A 242 6.15 -2.20 18.51
N ILE A 243 6.06 -1.01 17.90
CA ILE A 243 6.16 0.27 18.60
C ILE A 243 4.75 0.78 18.89
N PRO A 244 4.39 1.00 20.17
CA PRO A 244 3.12 1.62 20.51
C PRO A 244 3.10 3.11 20.16
N TRP A 245 1.91 3.64 19.88
CA TRP A 245 1.72 5.04 19.46
C TRP A 245 2.29 6.06 20.45
N ASN A 246 2.18 5.79 21.75
CA ASN A 246 2.68 6.68 22.80
C ASN A 246 4.22 6.86 22.79
N THR A 247 4.96 5.89 22.22
CA THR A 247 6.41 5.94 22.02
C THR A 247 6.78 6.03 20.54
N ALA A 248 5.86 6.46 19.68
CA ALA A 248 6.13 6.64 18.26
C ALA A 248 7.28 7.65 18.04
N PRO A 249 8.12 7.45 17.02
CA PRO A 249 9.23 8.36 16.72
C PRO A 249 8.78 9.74 16.24
N TYR A 250 7.53 9.88 15.76
CA TYR A 250 6.94 11.15 15.36
C TYR A 250 5.43 11.15 15.61
N CYS A 251 4.91 12.26 16.12
CA CYS A 251 3.48 12.59 16.09
C CYS A 251 3.31 14.12 16.15
N MET A 252 2.25 14.66 15.52
CA MET A 252 2.06 16.11 15.44
C MET A 252 1.77 16.73 16.82
N GLU A 253 1.14 15.96 17.72
CA GLU A 253 0.78 16.38 19.07
C GLU A 253 1.99 16.68 19.95
N LYS A 254 3.16 16.09 19.64
CA LYS A 254 4.42 16.33 20.35
C LYS A 254 5.42 17.19 19.56
N ASP A 255 5.11 17.52 18.31
CA ASP A 255 5.99 18.33 17.45
C ASP A 255 5.92 19.81 17.88
N PRO A 256 7.04 20.44 18.28
CA PRO A 256 7.07 21.81 18.76
C PRO A 256 6.52 22.82 17.74
N LYS A 257 6.53 22.48 16.45
CA LYS A 257 6.00 23.32 15.38
C LYS A 257 4.50 23.61 15.53
N TYR A 258 3.73 22.69 16.11
CA TYR A 258 2.28 22.79 16.25
C TYR A 258 1.81 23.11 17.67
N GLN A 259 2.74 23.45 18.58
CA GLN A 259 2.38 23.81 19.96
C GLN A 259 1.60 25.12 20.04
N GLN A 260 1.96 26.11 19.23
CA GLN A 260 1.22 27.36 19.16
C GLN A 260 -0.04 27.15 18.31
N GLN A 261 -1.21 27.37 18.92
CA GLN A 261 -2.49 27.30 18.22
C GLN A 261 -2.59 28.40 17.17
N ALA A 262 -3.21 28.11 16.04
CA ALA A 262 -3.55 29.11 15.04
C ALA A 262 -4.45 30.18 15.66
N VAL A 263 -4.19 31.45 15.33
CA VAL A 263 -4.99 32.58 15.82
C VAL A 263 -6.27 32.69 14.99
N LEU A 264 -7.34 32.07 15.45
CA LEU A 264 -8.65 32.02 14.78
C LEU A 264 -9.73 32.78 15.57
N HIS A 265 -9.61 32.85 16.89
CA HIS A 265 -10.60 33.43 17.78
C HIS A 265 -10.04 34.68 18.47
N GLN A 266 -9.85 35.76 17.71
CA GLN A 266 -9.31 37.00 18.26
C GLN A 266 -10.32 37.71 19.17
N SER A 267 -9.82 38.36 20.21
CA SER A 267 -10.63 39.28 21.02
C SER A 267 -11.07 40.48 20.19
N LEU A 268 -12.27 40.99 20.45
CA LEU A 268 -12.72 42.27 19.89
C LEU A 268 -11.71 43.35 20.32
N SER A 269 -11.15 44.08 19.35
CA SER A 269 -10.15 45.11 19.62
C SER A 269 -10.33 46.32 18.71
N SER A 270 -9.76 47.45 19.11
CA SER A 270 -9.75 48.70 18.33
C SER A 270 -8.58 48.79 17.34
N SER A 271 -7.82 47.70 17.15
CA SER A 271 -6.62 47.67 16.30
C SER A 271 -6.67 46.51 15.31
N ALA A 272 -6.04 46.68 14.14
CA ALA A 272 -5.79 45.58 13.21
C ALA A 272 -4.63 44.65 13.65
N LYS A 273 -3.93 44.98 14.75
CA LYS A 273 -2.80 44.19 15.25
C LYS A 273 -3.28 42.87 15.85
N VAL A 274 -2.81 41.76 15.29
CA VAL A 274 -3.07 40.40 15.80
C VAL A 274 -2.27 40.15 17.09
N THR A 275 -2.96 39.77 18.17
CA THR A 275 -2.34 39.53 19.49
C THR A 275 -2.41 38.07 19.95
N GLY A 276 -3.48 37.34 19.63
CA GLY A 276 -3.65 35.93 19.99
C GLY A 276 -5.11 35.50 20.09
N ASN A 277 -5.34 34.24 20.47
CA ASN A 277 -6.69 33.73 20.73
C ASN A 277 -7.21 34.25 22.07
N ARG A 278 -8.51 34.56 22.12
CA ARG A 278 -9.25 34.85 23.34
C ARG A 278 -9.43 33.55 24.13
N MET A 279 -8.71 33.40 25.23
CA MET A 279 -8.76 32.21 26.09
C MET A 279 -9.62 32.40 27.35
N SER A 280 -10.07 33.62 27.62
CA SER A 280 -10.90 33.97 28.77
C SER A 280 -12.12 34.80 28.35
N SER A 281 -13.24 34.59 29.04
CA SER A 281 -14.44 35.41 28.88
C SER A 281 -14.32 36.78 29.56
N ILE A 282 -13.41 36.93 30.53
CA ILE A 282 -13.24 38.17 31.30
C ILE A 282 -12.58 39.24 30.42
N SER A 283 -13.23 40.39 30.33
CA SER A 283 -12.80 41.59 29.59
C SER A 283 -11.67 42.31 30.30
#